data_AF-A0A962AAS7-F1
#
_entry.id   AF-A0A962AAS7-F1
#
_cell.length_a   1.000
_cell.length_b   1.000
_cell.length_c   1.000
_cell.angle_alpha   90.00
_cell.angle_beta   90.00
_cell.angle_gamma   90.00
#
_symmetry.space_group_name_H-M   'P 1'
#
loop_
_entity.id
_entity.type
_entity.pdbx_description
1 polymer ?
#
loop_
_entity_poly.entity_id
_entity_poly.type
_entity_poly.pdbx_seq_one_letter_code
_entity_poly.pdbx_strand_id
1 'polypeptide(L)'
;GSDSATLSAGEAAQNVSAVAGAAEQLLDAIEEISRQVVDSTGVVREAVVQTEKSNSGISRLSTAAARVGDVVELISRIAAQTNLLALNATIEAARAGEAGRGFAVVAQEVKTLATRTAKATQDIAAQIAEMQAATDQSVEAIAAIRDKISAVERISAIIASAVHEQGASTQEIVRSTRSAAEGTTGMSDHVGAVAKAVGDVGDSVDSVVRLAQDLDSFASRMRAKATAFGAELERAHG
;
A
#
# COMPACT_ATOMS: atom_id res chain seq x y z
N GLY A 1 -30.25 37.48 -17.01
CA GLY A 1 -30.87 36.41 -16.19
C GLY A 1 -30.61 35.07 -16.84
N SER A 2 -31.33 34.77 -17.94
CA SER A 2 -31.16 33.58 -18.78
C SER A 2 -29.70 33.29 -19.15
N ASP A 3 -29.00 34.24 -19.76
CA ASP A 3 -27.64 33.99 -20.29
C ASP A 3 -26.64 33.62 -19.21
N SER A 4 -26.78 34.23 -18.02
CA SER A 4 -25.96 33.88 -16.86
C SER A 4 -26.26 32.47 -16.37
N ALA A 5 -27.51 32.02 -16.39
CA ALA A 5 -27.89 30.66 -15.98
C ALA A 5 -27.38 29.60 -16.97
N THR A 6 -27.44 29.88 -18.28
CA THR A 6 -26.87 29.00 -19.32
C THR A 6 -25.35 28.89 -19.19
N LEU A 7 -24.66 30.00 -18.97
CA LEU A 7 -23.21 30.01 -18.72
C LEU A 7 -22.83 29.17 -17.50
N SER A 8 -23.51 29.39 -16.35
CA SER A 8 -23.24 28.62 -15.14
C SER A 8 -23.55 27.13 -15.30
N ALA A 9 -24.58 26.75 -16.06
CA ALA A 9 -24.88 25.35 -16.34
C ALA A 9 -23.81 24.71 -17.24
N GLY A 10 -23.28 25.45 -18.22
CA GLY A 10 -22.16 25.01 -19.06
C GLY A 10 -20.86 24.82 -18.26
N GLU A 11 -20.53 25.75 -17.37
CA GLU A 11 -19.37 25.62 -16.45
C GLU A 11 -19.54 24.41 -15.51
N ALA A 12 -20.73 24.19 -14.97
CA ALA A 12 -21.03 23.03 -14.14
C ALA A 12 -20.83 21.71 -14.92
N ALA A 13 -21.28 21.62 -16.16
CA ALA A 13 -21.08 20.45 -17.01
C ALA A 13 -19.58 20.17 -17.27
N GLN A 14 -18.78 21.21 -17.53
CA GLN A 14 -17.34 21.06 -17.71
C GLN A 14 -16.64 20.56 -16.43
N ASN A 15 -16.99 21.13 -15.27
CA ASN A 15 -16.42 20.70 -13.99
C ASN A 15 -16.75 19.24 -13.68
N VAL A 16 -18.01 18.83 -13.92
CA VAL A 16 -18.45 17.44 -13.76
C VAL A 16 -17.68 16.52 -14.71
N SER A 17 -17.50 16.90 -15.97
CA SER A 17 -16.69 16.11 -16.92
C SER A 17 -15.24 15.96 -16.47
N ALA A 18 -14.63 17.01 -15.89
CA ALA A 18 -13.27 16.94 -15.36
C ALA A 18 -13.18 15.97 -14.17
N VAL A 19 -14.17 15.98 -13.26
CA VAL A 19 -14.25 15.02 -12.15
C VAL A 19 -14.39 13.58 -12.65
N ALA A 20 -15.17 13.35 -13.72
CA ALA A 20 -15.32 12.02 -14.32
C ALA A 20 -13.99 11.50 -14.85
N GLY A 21 -13.24 12.32 -15.60
CA GLY A 21 -11.92 11.94 -16.11
C GLY A 21 -10.90 11.67 -14.99
N ALA A 22 -10.93 12.46 -13.92
CA ALA A 22 -10.08 12.22 -12.75
C ALA A 22 -10.45 10.90 -12.04
N ALA A 23 -11.74 10.57 -11.95
CA ALA A 23 -12.19 9.31 -11.37
C ALA A 23 -11.83 8.09 -12.24
N GLU A 24 -11.84 8.21 -13.56
CA GLU A 24 -11.33 7.18 -14.48
C GLU A 24 -9.83 6.94 -14.28
N GLN A 25 -9.02 8.00 -14.18
CA GLN A 25 -7.59 7.87 -13.87
C GLN A 25 -7.33 7.22 -12.50
N LEU A 26 -8.18 7.48 -11.51
CA LEU A 26 -8.10 6.81 -10.21
C LEU A 26 -8.40 5.32 -10.32
N LEU A 27 -9.33 4.89 -11.18
CA LEU A 27 -9.60 3.47 -11.41
C LEU A 27 -8.38 2.75 -12.00
N ASP A 28 -7.70 3.37 -12.97
CA ASP A 28 -6.47 2.82 -13.54
C ASP A 28 -5.37 2.66 -12.48
N ALA A 29 -5.22 3.66 -11.60
CA ALA A 29 -4.27 3.60 -10.49
C ALA A 29 -4.64 2.50 -9.47
N ILE A 30 -5.92 2.32 -9.17
CA ILE A 30 -6.44 1.26 -8.28
C ILE A 30 -6.16 -0.13 -8.86
N GLU A 31 -6.32 -0.31 -10.17
CA GLU A 31 -6.02 -1.57 -10.85
C GLU A 31 -4.53 -1.90 -10.78
N GLU A 32 -3.67 -0.88 -10.98
CA GLU A 32 -2.22 -1.04 -10.85
C GLU A 32 -1.79 -1.38 -9.42
N ILE A 33 -2.35 -0.70 -8.42
CA ILE A 33 -2.09 -1.03 -7.00
C ILE A 33 -2.56 -2.46 -6.70
N SER A 34 -3.72 -2.88 -7.24
CA SER A 34 -4.22 -4.25 -7.06
C SER A 34 -3.23 -5.29 -7.60
N ARG A 35 -2.66 -5.06 -8.79
CA ARG A 35 -1.60 -5.92 -9.34
C ARG A 35 -0.37 -5.96 -8.44
N GLN A 36 0.11 -4.80 -7.98
CA GLN A 36 1.29 -4.72 -7.11
C GLN A 36 1.10 -5.42 -5.77
N VAL A 37 -0.12 -5.43 -5.22
CA VAL A 37 -0.45 -6.16 -3.99
C VAL A 37 -0.40 -7.68 -4.21
N VAL A 38 -0.88 -8.17 -5.36
CA VAL A 38 -0.78 -9.59 -5.74
C VAL A 38 0.68 -10.00 -5.88
N ASP A 39 1.48 -9.20 -6.59
CA ASP A 39 2.92 -9.46 -6.79
C ASP A 39 3.66 -9.45 -5.44
N SER A 40 3.36 -8.48 -4.57
CA SER A 40 3.92 -8.43 -3.21
C SER A 40 3.62 -9.69 -2.41
N THR A 41 2.40 -10.22 -2.54
CA THR A 41 2.00 -11.48 -1.89
C THR A 41 2.81 -12.67 -2.44
N GLY A 42 3.13 -12.68 -3.73
CA GLY A 42 4.03 -13.65 -4.34
C GLY A 42 5.43 -13.62 -3.73
N VAL A 43 6.04 -12.43 -3.67
CA VAL A 43 7.37 -12.22 -3.07
C VAL A 43 7.40 -12.63 -1.59
N VAL A 44 6.35 -12.34 -0.83
CA VAL A 44 6.22 -12.75 0.57
C VAL A 44 6.23 -14.27 0.71
N ARG A 45 5.51 -15.01 -0.16
CA ARG A 45 5.51 -16.48 -0.14
C ARG A 45 6.88 -17.06 -0.46
N GLU A 46 7.59 -16.48 -1.43
CA GLU A 46 8.96 -16.89 -1.75
C GLU A 46 9.90 -16.64 -0.56
N ALA A 47 9.73 -15.51 0.13
CA ALA A 47 10.49 -15.20 1.33
C ALA A 47 10.24 -16.23 2.44
N VAL A 48 8.99 -16.64 2.68
CA VAL A 48 8.66 -17.72 3.65
C VAL A 48 9.43 -19.00 3.33
N VAL A 49 9.36 -19.47 2.08
CA VAL A 49 10.06 -20.70 1.65
C VAL A 49 11.58 -20.56 1.85
N GLN A 50 12.14 -19.38 1.56
CA GLN A 50 13.57 -19.16 1.73
C GLN A 50 13.98 -19.11 3.22
N THR A 51 13.17 -18.51 4.08
CA THR A 51 13.36 -18.50 5.53
C THR A 51 13.32 -19.92 6.10
N GLU A 52 12.38 -20.76 5.65
CA GLU A 52 12.29 -22.18 6.05
C GLU A 52 13.53 -22.98 5.63
N LYS A 53 14.01 -22.79 4.39
CA LYS A 53 15.26 -23.41 3.91
C LYS A 53 16.46 -23.00 4.75
N SER A 54 16.59 -21.71 5.06
CA SER A 54 17.67 -21.20 5.91
C SER A 54 17.61 -21.79 7.31
N ASN A 55 16.42 -21.87 7.92
CA ASN A 55 16.22 -22.48 9.24
C ASN A 55 16.64 -23.96 9.25
N SER A 56 16.26 -24.72 8.22
CA SER A 56 16.67 -26.11 8.06
C SER A 56 18.20 -26.26 7.92
N GLY A 57 18.83 -25.39 7.13
CA GLY A 57 20.29 -25.36 6.99
C GLY A 57 21.02 -25.09 8.31
N ILE A 58 20.54 -24.12 9.08
CA ILE A 58 21.09 -23.74 10.39
C ILE A 58 20.86 -24.84 11.43
N SER A 59 19.70 -25.48 11.45
CA SER A 59 19.43 -26.63 12.32
C SER A 59 20.40 -27.80 12.05
N ARG A 60 20.74 -28.05 10.78
CA ARG A 60 21.76 -29.04 10.41
C ARG A 60 23.16 -28.63 10.88
N LEU A 61 23.51 -27.35 10.81
CA LEU A 61 24.78 -26.83 11.33
C LEU A 61 24.86 -26.98 12.85
N SER A 62 23.80 -26.66 13.60
CA SER A 62 23.72 -26.86 15.05
C SER A 62 23.95 -28.32 15.42
N THR A 63 23.26 -29.24 14.74
CA THR A 63 23.43 -30.69 14.93
C THR A 63 24.86 -31.16 14.62
N ALA A 64 25.47 -30.64 13.56
CA ALA A 64 26.84 -30.97 13.20
C ALA A 64 27.84 -30.45 14.24
N ALA A 65 27.69 -29.21 14.71
CA ALA A 65 28.53 -28.61 15.74
C ALA A 65 28.44 -29.40 17.06
N ALA A 66 27.24 -29.82 17.47
CA ALA A 66 27.05 -30.69 18.64
C ALA A 66 27.82 -32.01 18.52
N ARG A 67 27.72 -32.70 17.38
CA ARG A 67 28.48 -33.94 17.13
C ARG A 67 29.99 -33.73 17.16
N VAL A 68 30.47 -32.61 16.63
CA VAL A 68 31.90 -32.28 16.72
C VAL A 68 32.30 -32.02 18.17
N GLY A 69 31.46 -31.35 18.95
CA GLY A 69 31.63 -31.17 20.39
C GLY A 69 31.82 -32.50 21.13
N ASP A 70 30.95 -33.48 20.88
CA ASP A 70 31.04 -34.82 21.48
C ASP A 70 32.38 -35.51 21.16
N VAL A 71 32.86 -35.37 19.91
CA VAL A 71 34.14 -35.92 19.47
C VAL A 71 35.32 -35.22 20.15
N VAL A 72 35.26 -33.89 20.27
CA VAL A 72 36.31 -33.09 20.94
C VAL A 72 36.38 -33.45 22.42
N GLU A 73 35.25 -33.65 23.10
CA GLU A 73 35.20 -34.12 24.49
C GLU A 73 35.84 -35.51 24.63
N LEU A 74 35.53 -36.43 23.71
CA LEU A 74 36.15 -37.76 23.69
C LEU A 74 37.68 -37.68 23.53
N ILE A 75 38.17 -36.86 22.61
CA ILE A 75 39.63 -36.68 22.41
C ILE A 75 40.27 -36.08 23.66
N SER A 76 39.61 -35.11 24.30
CA SER A 76 40.08 -34.53 25.56
C SER A 76 40.23 -35.58 26.67
N ARG A 77 39.25 -36.49 26.81
CA ARG A 77 39.32 -37.63 27.74
C ARG A 77 40.46 -38.59 27.39
N ILE A 78 40.66 -38.90 26.11
CA ILE A 78 41.76 -39.76 25.65
C ILE A 78 43.12 -39.11 25.96
N ALA A 79 43.27 -37.81 25.74
CA ALA A 79 44.49 -37.06 26.06
C ALA A 79 44.78 -37.08 27.57
N ALA A 80 43.76 -36.88 28.40
CA ALA A 80 43.89 -36.97 29.86
C ALA A 80 44.32 -38.38 30.32
N GLN A 81 43.70 -39.43 29.77
CA GLN A 81 44.08 -40.82 30.06
C GLN A 81 45.50 -41.15 29.58
N THR A 82 45.88 -40.67 28.39
CA THR A 82 47.23 -40.85 27.84
C THR A 82 48.28 -40.15 28.71
N ASN A 83 47.98 -38.96 29.22
CA ASN A 83 48.84 -38.25 30.16
C ASN A 83 49.03 -39.03 31.47
N LEU A 84 47.96 -39.63 32.00
CA LEU A 84 48.03 -40.50 33.18
C LEU A 84 48.86 -41.76 32.94
N LEU A 85 48.68 -42.42 31.79
CA LEU A 85 49.48 -43.58 31.38
C LEU A 85 50.97 -43.23 31.24
N ALA A 86 51.27 -42.09 30.60
CA ALA A 86 52.63 -41.59 30.46
C ALA A 86 53.28 -41.28 31.82
N LEU A 87 52.52 -40.70 32.76
CA LEU A 87 52.98 -40.47 34.13
C LEU A 87 53.34 -41.79 34.84
N ASN A 88 52.48 -42.80 34.75
CA ASN A 88 52.75 -44.13 35.32
C ASN A 88 54.00 -44.76 34.70
N ALA A 89 54.19 -44.62 33.38
CA ALA A 89 55.39 -45.09 32.69
C ALA A 89 56.66 -44.34 33.15
N THR A 90 56.58 -43.03 33.39
CA THR A 90 57.70 -42.26 33.96
C THR A 90 58.07 -42.75 35.37
N ILE A 91 57.07 -43.07 36.20
CA ILE A 91 57.29 -43.63 37.55
C ILE A 91 57.99 -44.99 37.47
N GLU A 92 57.51 -45.89 36.60
CA GLU A 92 58.10 -47.23 36.48
C GLU A 92 59.51 -47.18 35.86
N ALA A 93 59.74 -46.28 34.91
CA ALA A 93 61.07 -46.03 34.34
C ALA A 93 62.06 -45.53 35.39
N ALA A 94 61.64 -44.65 36.31
CA ALA A 94 62.46 -44.22 37.43
C ALA A 94 62.78 -45.38 38.38
N ARG A 95 61.83 -46.28 38.59
CA ARG A 95 61.97 -47.48 39.43
C ARG A 95 62.97 -48.49 38.87
N ALA A 96 63.08 -48.58 37.54
CA ALA A 96 64.04 -49.44 36.84
C ALA A 96 65.47 -48.88 36.81
N GLY A 97 65.70 -47.66 37.31
CA GLY A 97 67.03 -47.04 37.39
C GLY A 97 67.69 -46.82 36.02
N GLU A 98 68.98 -47.18 35.88
CA GLU A 98 69.75 -47.04 34.63
C GLU A 98 69.11 -47.78 33.44
N ALA A 99 68.50 -48.95 33.67
CA ALA A 99 67.85 -49.74 32.63
C ALA A 99 66.59 -49.07 32.06
N GLY A 100 65.97 -48.15 32.81
CA GLY A 100 64.75 -47.44 32.43
C GLY A 100 64.96 -46.14 31.64
N ARG A 101 66.21 -45.68 31.44
CA ARG A 101 66.49 -44.35 30.84
C ARG A 101 65.82 -44.11 29.48
N GLY A 102 65.89 -45.09 28.58
CA GLY A 102 65.24 -44.99 27.26
C GLY A 102 63.71 -44.90 27.36
N PHE A 103 63.13 -45.68 28.27
CA PHE A 103 61.70 -45.66 28.56
C PHE A 103 61.25 -44.33 29.18
N ALA A 104 62.08 -43.72 30.04
CA ALA A 104 61.80 -42.42 30.66
C ALA A 104 61.68 -41.31 29.61
N VAL A 105 62.54 -41.30 28.59
CA VAL A 105 62.48 -40.32 27.50
C VAL A 105 61.19 -40.46 26.70
N VAL A 106 60.83 -41.69 26.32
CA VAL A 106 59.58 -41.97 25.58
C VAL A 106 58.36 -41.57 26.41
N ALA A 107 58.32 -41.91 27.69
CA ALA A 107 57.22 -41.53 28.58
C ALA A 107 57.05 -40.00 28.68
N GLN A 108 58.16 -39.25 28.76
CA GLN A 108 58.13 -37.79 28.79
C GLN A 108 57.65 -37.18 27.47
N GLU A 109 58.03 -37.76 26.33
CA GLU A 109 57.56 -37.33 25.00
C GLU A 109 56.04 -37.56 24.85
N VAL A 110 55.55 -38.73 25.26
CA VAL A 110 54.11 -39.06 25.27
C VAL A 110 53.34 -38.10 26.18
N LYS A 111 53.86 -37.80 27.37
CA LYS A 111 53.26 -36.84 28.31
C LYS A 111 53.14 -35.45 27.70
N THR A 112 54.19 -35.00 27.01
CA THR A 112 54.23 -33.71 26.33
C THR A 112 53.23 -33.65 25.17
N LEU A 113 53.15 -34.72 24.37
CA LEU A 113 52.18 -34.85 23.29
C LEU A 113 50.74 -34.82 23.82
N ALA A 114 50.45 -35.59 24.87
CA ALA A 114 49.13 -35.61 25.51
C ALA A 114 48.71 -34.23 26.04
N THR A 115 49.64 -33.49 26.65
CA THR A 115 49.39 -32.12 27.13
C THR A 115 49.10 -31.16 25.97
N ARG A 116 49.85 -31.25 24.87
CA ARG A 116 49.60 -30.45 23.65
C ARG A 116 48.25 -30.79 23.02
N THR A 117 47.89 -32.08 22.97
CA THR A 117 46.58 -32.53 22.47
C THR A 117 45.45 -31.98 23.34
N ALA A 118 45.57 -32.06 24.67
CA ALA A 118 44.57 -31.52 25.60
C ALA A 118 44.35 -30.02 25.38
N LYS A 119 45.43 -29.24 25.24
CA LYS A 119 45.34 -27.80 24.96
C LYS A 119 44.66 -27.54 23.61
N ALA A 120 45.06 -28.23 22.55
CA ALA A 120 44.44 -28.08 21.24
C ALA A 120 42.95 -28.44 21.25
N THR A 121 42.54 -29.49 21.99
CA THR A 121 41.12 -29.82 22.15
C THR A 121 40.34 -28.76 22.92
N GLN A 122 40.96 -28.08 23.89
CA GLN A 122 40.33 -26.96 24.61
C GLN A 122 40.08 -25.78 23.68
N ASP A 123 41.06 -25.42 22.86
CA ASP A 123 40.94 -24.33 21.88
C ASP A 123 39.85 -24.65 20.84
N ILE A 124 39.78 -25.90 20.35
CA ILE A 124 38.71 -26.34 19.44
C ILE A 124 37.35 -26.31 20.14
N ALA A 125 37.25 -26.76 21.39
CA ALA A 125 35.99 -26.76 22.14
C ALA A 125 35.43 -25.33 22.28
N ALA A 126 36.29 -24.34 22.52
CA ALA A 126 35.90 -22.93 22.54
C ALA A 126 35.34 -22.47 21.19
N GLN A 127 35.97 -22.85 20.08
CA GLN A 127 35.47 -22.55 18.73
C GLN A 127 34.13 -23.23 18.43
N ILE A 128 33.93 -24.49 18.89
CA ILE A 128 32.63 -25.16 18.74
C ILE A 128 31.54 -24.41 19.51
N ALA A 129 31.82 -23.97 20.74
CA ALA A 129 30.87 -23.21 21.55
C ALA A 129 30.51 -21.87 20.90
N GLU A 130 31.48 -21.15 20.34
CA GLU A 130 31.23 -19.92 19.57
C GLU A 130 30.37 -20.19 18.33
N MET A 131 30.63 -21.27 17.58
CA MET A 131 29.80 -21.65 16.44
C MET A 131 28.38 -22.01 16.83
N GLN A 132 28.18 -22.71 17.96
CA GLN A 132 26.84 -23.01 18.48
C GLN A 132 26.09 -21.72 18.84
N ALA A 133 26.73 -20.81 19.58
CA ALA A 133 26.13 -19.52 19.94
C ALA A 133 25.75 -18.69 18.71
N ALA A 134 26.62 -18.62 17.69
CA ALA A 134 26.33 -17.92 16.44
C ALA A 134 25.17 -18.59 15.65
N THR A 135 25.06 -19.91 15.73
CA THR A 135 23.98 -20.67 15.12
C THR A 135 22.64 -20.37 15.81
N ASP A 136 22.62 -20.34 17.15
CA ASP A 136 21.42 -20.00 17.94
C ASP A 136 20.94 -18.57 17.67
N GLN A 137 21.87 -17.60 17.64
CA GLN A 137 21.55 -16.22 17.24
C GLN A 137 20.95 -16.15 15.82
N SER A 138 21.45 -16.99 14.90
CA SER A 138 20.92 -17.06 13.54
C SER A 138 19.49 -17.63 13.51
N VAL A 139 19.17 -18.61 14.36
CA VAL A 139 17.80 -19.13 14.52
C VAL A 139 16.86 -18.04 15.02
N GLU A 140 17.26 -17.29 16.05
CA GLU A 140 16.46 -16.18 16.58
C GLU A 140 16.21 -15.09 15.54
N ALA A 141 17.25 -14.72 14.78
CA ALA A 141 17.13 -13.73 13.70
C ALA A 141 16.15 -14.19 12.61
N ILE A 142 16.20 -15.47 12.23
CA ILE A 142 15.28 -16.07 11.25
C ILE A 142 13.84 -16.11 11.78
N ALA A 143 13.64 -16.42 13.06
CA ALA A 143 12.32 -16.38 13.68
C ALA A 143 11.75 -14.94 13.64
N ALA A 144 12.55 -13.93 13.98
CA ALA A 144 12.13 -12.55 13.88
C ALA A 144 11.80 -12.13 12.44
N ILE A 145 12.57 -12.58 11.44
CA ILE A 145 12.28 -12.36 10.02
C ILE A 145 10.93 -12.98 9.64
N ARG A 146 10.64 -14.20 10.09
CA ARG A 146 9.35 -14.87 9.83
C ARG A 146 8.17 -14.08 10.38
N ASP A 147 8.30 -13.50 11.57
CA ASP A 147 7.26 -12.66 12.17
C ASP A 147 7.03 -11.38 11.35
N LYS A 148 8.11 -10.76 10.85
CA LYS A 148 8.00 -9.60 9.95
C LYS A 148 7.35 -9.95 8.63
N ILE A 149 7.70 -11.09 8.02
CA ILE A 149 7.07 -11.58 6.78
C ILE A 149 5.56 -11.80 7.01
N SER A 150 5.18 -12.42 8.12
CA SER A 150 3.78 -12.64 8.50
C SER A 150 3.02 -11.32 8.73
N ALA A 151 3.70 -10.29 9.26
CA ALA A 151 3.12 -8.96 9.38
C ALA A 151 2.89 -8.31 8.01
N VAL A 152 3.84 -8.45 7.08
CA VAL A 152 3.69 -7.94 5.70
C VAL A 152 2.51 -8.63 5.00
N GLU A 153 2.37 -9.95 5.10
CA GLU A 153 1.23 -10.69 4.51
C GLU A 153 -0.12 -10.14 5.00
N ARG A 154 -0.22 -9.87 6.29
CA ARG A 154 -1.43 -9.30 6.91
C ARG A 154 -1.73 -7.89 6.40
N ILE A 155 -0.70 -7.05 6.28
CA ILE A 155 -0.82 -5.69 5.75
C ILE A 155 -1.25 -5.73 4.29
N SER A 156 -0.65 -6.60 3.47
CA SER A 156 -1.04 -6.78 2.07
C SER A 156 -2.51 -7.19 1.93
N ALA A 157 -3.02 -8.06 2.80
CA ALA A 157 -4.44 -8.43 2.81
C ALA A 157 -5.36 -7.25 3.16
N ILE A 158 -4.98 -6.41 4.12
CA ILE A 158 -5.72 -5.19 4.48
C ILE A 158 -5.73 -4.21 3.30
N ILE A 159 -4.57 -4.01 2.66
CA ILE A 159 -4.45 -3.13 1.49
C ILE A 159 -5.32 -3.65 0.35
N ALA A 160 -5.30 -4.96 0.05
CA ALA A 160 -6.14 -5.55 -0.99
C ALA A 160 -7.63 -5.26 -0.75
N SER A 161 -8.10 -5.41 0.49
CA SER A 161 -9.48 -5.10 0.86
C SER A 161 -9.80 -3.61 0.68
N ALA A 162 -8.92 -2.72 1.16
CA ALA A 162 -9.11 -1.28 1.06
C ALA A 162 -9.13 -0.81 -0.40
N VAL A 163 -8.26 -1.35 -1.24
CA VAL A 163 -8.17 -1.04 -2.68
C VAL A 163 -9.44 -1.52 -3.42
N HIS A 164 -9.97 -2.69 -3.06
CA HIS A 164 -11.24 -3.16 -3.61
C HIS A 164 -12.42 -2.24 -3.25
N GLU A 165 -12.52 -1.82 -1.98
CA GLU A 165 -13.55 -0.87 -1.52
C GLU A 165 -13.40 0.51 -2.19
N GLN A 166 -12.16 0.99 -2.33
CA GLN A 166 -11.86 2.24 -3.03
C GLN A 166 -12.25 2.15 -4.52
N GLY A 167 -12.02 1.00 -5.17
CA GLY A 167 -12.46 0.76 -6.54
C GLY A 167 -13.98 0.86 -6.70
N ALA A 168 -14.73 0.20 -5.81
CA ALA A 168 -16.19 0.27 -5.80
C ALA A 168 -16.71 1.71 -5.60
N SER A 169 -16.13 2.43 -4.63
CA SER A 169 -16.49 3.83 -4.35
C SER A 169 -16.19 4.75 -5.53
N THR A 170 -15.05 4.54 -6.20
CA THR A 170 -14.66 5.34 -7.37
C THR A 170 -15.60 5.07 -8.56
N GLN A 171 -16.03 3.83 -8.76
CA GLN A 171 -17.06 3.51 -9.77
C GLN A 171 -18.41 4.19 -9.47
N GLU A 172 -18.80 4.31 -8.19
CA GLU A 172 -19.98 5.07 -7.81
C GLU A 172 -19.83 6.58 -8.07
N ILE A 173 -18.64 7.13 -7.85
CA ILE A 173 -18.32 8.53 -8.22
C ILE A 173 -18.47 8.72 -9.73
N VAL A 174 -17.93 7.82 -10.55
CA VAL A 174 -18.08 7.88 -12.02
C VAL A 174 -19.57 7.87 -12.41
N ARG A 175 -20.37 6.95 -11.85
CA ARG A 175 -21.82 6.88 -12.10
C ARG A 175 -22.55 8.16 -11.68
N SER A 176 -22.28 8.66 -10.48
CA SER A 176 -22.94 9.85 -9.93
C SER A 176 -22.59 11.11 -10.72
N THR A 177 -21.32 11.24 -11.09
CA THR A 177 -20.81 12.34 -11.92
C THR A 177 -21.45 12.31 -13.31
N ARG A 178 -21.59 11.14 -13.93
CA ARG A 178 -22.31 11.01 -15.22
C ARG A 178 -23.77 11.45 -15.11
N SER A 179 -24.48 11.03 -14.06
CA SER A 179 -25.86 11.46 -13.83
C SER A 179 -25.95 12.98 -13.59
N ALA A 180 -24.99 13.56 -12.87
CA ALA A 180 -24.92 15.00 -12.68
C ALA A 180 -24.69 15.75 -14.01
N ALA A 181 -23.86 15.22 -14.91
CA ALA A 181 -23.62 15.82 -16.22
C ALA A 181 -24.89 15.80 -17.08
N GLU A 182 -25.61 14.69 -17.11
CA GLU A 182 -26.91 14.58 -17.79
C GLU A 182 -27.91 15.59 -17.21
N GLY A 183 -27.92 15.77 -15.88
CA GLY A 183 -28.75 16.77 -15.19
C GLY A 183 -28.40 18.22 -15.54
N THR A 184 -27.12 18.58 -15.63
CA THR A 184 -26.69 19.95 -15.99
C THR A 184 -26.99 20.28 -17.45
N THR A 185 -26.86 19.30 -18.35
CA THR A 185 -27.31 19.44 -19.75
C THR A 185 -28.82 19.66 -19.81
N GLY A 186 -29.61 18.82 -19.13
CA GLY A 186 -31.07 18.99 -19.09
C GLY A 186 -31.51 20.33 -18.50
N MET A 187 -30.81 20.83 -17.48
CA MET A 187 -31.04 22.17 -16.92
C MET A 187 -30.78 23.27 -17.97
N SER A 188 -29.71 23.16 -18.75
CA SER A 188 -29.38 24.11 -19.81
C SER A 188 -30.50 24.21 -20.85
N ASP A 189 -31.08 23.07 -21.23
CA ASP A 189 -32.22 23.00 -22.16
C ASP A 189 -33.47 23.68 -21.56
N HIS A 190 -33.74 23.45 -20.27
CA HIS A 190 -34.87 24.07 -19.57
C HIS A 190 -34.71 25.59 -19.46
N VAL A 191 -33.50 26.06 -19.14
CA VAL A 191 -33.18 27.49 -19.10
C VAL A 191 -33.37 28.12 -20.48
N GLY A 192 -32.92 27.45 -21.55
CA GLY A 192 -33.14 27.90 -22.93
C GLY A 192 -34.63 28.00 -23.29
N ALA A 193 -35.44 27.01 -22.87
CA ALA A 193 -36.88 27.04 -23.09
C ALA A 193 -37.57 28.19 -22.32
N VAL A 194 -37.18 28.44 -21.06
CA VAL A 194 -37.68 29.56 -20.26
C VAL A 194 -37.29 30.90 -20.88
N ALA A 195 -36.04 31.03 -21.35
CA ALA A 195 -35.57 32.22 -22.02
C ALA A 195 -36.42 32.58 -23.25
N LYS A 196 -36.75 31.57 -24.05
CA LYS A 196 -37.64 31.72 -25.20
C LYS A 196 -39.04 32.16 -24.77
N ALA A 197 -39.63 31.51 -23.78
CA ALA A 197 -40.97 31.85 -23.29
C ALA A 197 -41.04 33.28 -22.74
N VAL A 198 -39.99 33.75 -22.04
CA VAL A 198 -39.89 35.14 -21.58
C VAL A 198 -39.81 36.11 -22.77
N GLY A 199 -39.09 35.75 -23.83
CA GLY A 199 -39.07 36.51 -25.08
C GLY A 199 -40.45 36.63 -25.72
N ASP A 200 -41.17 35.52 -25.87
CA ASP A 200 -42.53 35.48 -26.43
C ASP A 200 -43.53 36.33 -25.61
N VAL A 201 -43.39 36.35 -24.28
CA VAL A 201 -44.17 37.23 -23.39
C VAL A 201 -43.81 38.70 -23.62
N GLY A 202 -42.53 39.02 -23.80
CA GLY A 202 -42.08 40.38 -24.13
C GLY A 202 -42.72 40.90 -25.42
N ASP A 203 -42.69 40.10 -26.48
CA ASP A 203 -43.31 40.43 -27.78
C ASP A 203 -44.84 40.62 -27.66
N SER A 204 -45.47 39.81 -26.81
CA SER A 204 -46.90 39.93 -26.53
C SER A 204 -47.23 41.22 -25.77
N VAL A 205 -46.41 41.60 -24.78
CA VAL A 205 -46.55 42.87 -24.04
C VAL A 205 -46.39 44.05 -24.99
N ASP A 206 -45.39 44.04 -25.87
CA ASP A 206 -45.20 45.09 -26.89
C ASP A 206 -46.43 45.21 -27.81
N SER A 207 -47.03 44.08 -28.18
CA SER A 207 -48.26 44.06 -28.98
C SER A 207 -49.46 44.64 -28.23
N VAL A 208 -49.61 44.34 -26.94
CA VAL A 208 -50.66 44.92 -26.08
C VAL A 208 -50.47 46.42 -25.90
N VAL A 209 -49.23 46.88 -25.71
CA VAL A 209 -48.90 48.31 -25.60
C VAL A 209 -49.28 49.05 -26.88
N ARG A 210 -48.94 48.49 -28.06
CA ARG A 210 -49.34 49.06 -29.36
C ARG A 210 -50.87 49.15 -29.51
N LEU A 211 -51.58 48.07 -29.17
CA LEU A 211 -53.04 48.07 -29.22
C LEU A 211 -53.67 49.12 -28.29
N ALA A 212 -53.11 49.29 -27.09
CA ALA A 212 -53.57 50.31 -26.15
C ALA A 212 -53.35 51.74 -26.70
N GLN A 213 -52.22 52.00 -27.35
CA GLN A 213 -51.93 53.28 -28.02
C GLN A 213 -52.89 53.55 -29.20
N ASP A 214 -53.20 52.50 -29.98
CA ASP A 214 -54.17 52.60 -31.08
C ASP A 214 -55.59 52.88 -30.56
N LEU A 215 -55.99 52.24 -29.46
CA LEU A 215 -57.28 52.46 -28.79
C LEU A 215 -57.39 53.88 -28.23
N ASP A 216 -56.35 54.39 -27.58
CA ASP A 216 -56.31 55.78 -27.08
C ASP A 216 -56.45 56.80 -28.23
N SER A 217 -55.73 56.56 -29.33
CA SER A 217 -55.82 57.36 -30.55
C SER A 217 -57.22 57.29 -31.18
N PHE A 218 -57.86 56.13 -31.16
CA PHE A 218 -59.23 55.96 -31.64
C PHE A 218 -60.25 56.70 -30.74
N ALA A 219 -60.13 56.55 -29.42
CA ALA A 219 -60.98 57.24 -28.44
C ALA A 219 -60.87 58.77 -28.57
N SER A 220 -59.66 59.29 -28.74
CA SER A 220 -59.39 60.71 -28.99
C SER A 220 -60.07 61.22 -30.26
N ARG A 221 -59.99 60.46 -31.37
CA ARG A 221 -60.69 60.79 -32.63
C ARG A 221 -62.22 60.76 -32.48
N MET A 222 -62.75 59.76 -31.77
CA MET A 222 -64.19 59.66 -31.50
C MET A 222 -64.68 60.85 -30.66
N ARG A 223 -63.93 61.23 -29.63
CA ARG A 223 -64.24 62.41 -28.80
C ARG A 223 -64.24 63.69 -29.63
N ALA A 224 -63.23 63.89 -30.49
CA ALA A 224 -63.17 65.04 -31.39
C ALA A 224 -64.38 65.10 -32.35
N LYS A 225 -64.77 63.97 -32.94
CA LYS A 225 -65.97 63.89 -33.80
C LYS A 225 -67.26 64.20 -33.04
N ALA A 226 -67.42 63.66 -31.83
CA ALA A 226 -68.59 63.93 -30.99
C ALA A 226 -68.69 65.41 -30.61
N THR A 227 -67.57 66.04 -30.22
CA THR A 227 -67.52 67.48 -29.94
C THR A 227 -67.85 68.32 -31.19
N ALA A 228 -67.29 67.97 -32.35
CA ALA A 228 -67.59 68.67 -33.61
C ALA A 228 -69.07 68.58 -33.98
N PHE A 229 -69.66 67.38 -33.88
CA PHE A 229 -71.08 67.16 -34.14
C PHE A 229 -71.97 67.95 -33.16
N GLY A 230 -71.62 68.00 -31.88
CA GLY A 230 -72.32 68.82 -30.88
C GLY A 230 -72.30 70.32 -31.24
N ALA A 231 -71.14 70.84 -31.65
CA ALA A 231 -71.00 72.23 -32.08
C ALA A 231 -71.77 72.55 -33.38
N GLU A 232 -71.88 71.59 -34.30
CA GLU A 232 -72.73 71.72 -35.50
C GLU A 232 -74.22 71.79 -35.13
N LEU A 233 -74.69 70.96 -34.19
CA LEU A 233 -76.06 71.01 -33.70
C LEU A 233 -76.40 72.34 -33.01
N GLU A 234 -75.49 72.87 -32.19
CA GLU A 234 -75.68 74.18 -31.55
C GLU A 234 -75.75 75.32 -32.58
N ARG A 235 -74.93 75.29 -33.64
CA ARG A 235 -75.01 76.24 -34.76
C ARG A 235 -76.28 76.10 -35.60
N ALA A 236 -76.89 74.93 -35.65
CA ALA A 236 -78.13 74.70 -36.40
C ALA A 236 -79.40 75.14 -35.65
N HIS A 237 -79.30 75.39 -34.33
CA HIS A 237 -80.43 75.70 -33.45
C HIS A 237 -80.36 77.08 -32.76
N GLY A 238 -79.32 77.88 -33.00
CA GLY A 238 -79.22 79.28 -32.60
C GLY A 238 -79.32 80.21 -33.81
#